data_AF-A0A836W9J3-F1
#
_entry.id   AF-A0A836W9J3-F1
#
_cell.length_a   1.000
_cell.length_b   1.000
_cell.length_c   1.000
_cell.angle_alpha   90.00
_cell.angle_beta   90.00
_cell.angle_gamma   90.00
#
_symmetry.space_group_name_H-M   'P 1'
#
loop_
_entity.id
_entity.type
_entity.pdbx_description
1 polymer ?
#
loop_
_entity_poly.entity_id
_entity_poly.type
_entity_poly.pdbx_seq_one_letter_code
_entity_poly.pdbx_strand_id
1 'polypeptide(L)'
;MLGKGKTQQQAIAEIRALPKDHPLRNHVEYLLYRWQIAIKIQDELTQDDEDLIMNLSEIVEQERQSFLAKGRQEMVENLLERRFGVIDETLSSVIKRLLTLSPKASLDLILDCSREELIAKLSH
;
A
#
# COMPACT_ATOMS: atom_id res chain seq x y z
N MET A 1 14.89 30.29 -13.57
CA MET A 1 14.49 29.05 -12.87
C MET A 1 13.35 28.26 -13.56
N LEU A 2 12.91 28.60 -14.78
CA LEU A 2 11.69 28.06 -15.44
C LEU A 2 11.75 26.60 -15.94
N GLY A 3 12.88 25.90 -15.79
CA GLY A 3 13.06 24.54 -16.32
C GLY A 3 12.86 23.41 -15.30
N LYS A 4 13.10 23.67 -14.00
CA LYS A 4 13.10 22.61 -12.99
C LYS A 4 11.68 22.12 -12.67
N GLY A 5 10.74 23.00 -12.31
CA GLY A 5 9.36 22.61 -11.98
C GLY A 5 8.66 21.77 -13.06
N LYS A 6 8.85 22.12 -14.35
CA LYS A 6 8.30 21.33 -15.47
C LYS A 6 8.86 19.92 -15.56
N THR A 7 10.18 19.75 -15.40
CA THR A 7 10.82 18.43 -15.39
C THR A 7 10.35 17.58 -14.20
N GLN A 8 10.05 18.19 -13.06
CA GLN A 8 9.57 17.50 -11.86
C GLN A 8 8.12 17.05 -12.01
N GLN A 9 7.25 17.91 -12.52
CA GLN A 9 5.86 17.56 -12.84
C GLN A 9 5.79 16.43 -13.88
N GLN A 10 6.65 16.47 -14.89
CA GLN A 10 6.76 15.43 -15.91
C GLN A 10 7.19 14.09 -15.30
N ALA A 11 8.20 14.09 -14.42
CA ALA A 11 8.64 12.87 -13.72
C ALA A 11 7.52 12.27 -12.83
N ILE A 12 6.73 13.11 -12.16
CA ILE A 12 5.56 12.66 -11.38
C ILE A 12 4.49 12.04 -12.28
N ALA A 13 4.21 12.66 -13.42
CA ALA A 13 3.23 12.14 -14.39
C ALA A 13 3.66 10.77 -14.95
N GLU A 14 4.95 10.61 -15.26
CA GLU A 14 5.52 9.35 -15.74
C GLU A 14 5.42 8.24 -14.67
N ILE A 15 5.73 8.56 -13.40
CA ILE A 15 5.57 7.63 -12.28
C ILE A 15 4.10 7.19 -12.12
N ARG A 16 3.15 8.14 -12.19
CA ARG A 16 1.70 7.85 -12.10
C ARG A 16 1.23 6.95 -13.25
N ALA A 17 1.82 7.09 -14.43
CA ALA A 17 1.50 6.28 -15.60
C ALA A 17 2.05 4.85 -15.54
N LEU A 18 2.95 4.53 -14.60
CA LEU A 18 3.50 3.19 -14.45
C LEU A 18 2.44 2.18 -13.95
N PRO A 19 2.48 0.93 -14.43
CA PRO A 19 1.69 -0.17 -13.87
C PRO A 19 1.87 -0.32 -12.36
N LYS A 20 0.81 -0.77 -11.66
CA LYS A 20 0.80 -0.89 -10.19
C LYS A 20 1.79 -1.93 -9.63
N ASP A 21 2.25 -2.84 -10.47
CA ASP A 21 3.21 -3.91 -10.18
C ASP A 21 4.64 -3.55 -10.60
N HIS A 22 4.85 -2.37 -11.20
CA HIS A 22 6.14 -2.00 -11.78
C HIS A 22 7.24 -1.85 -10.71
N PRO A 23 8.43 -2.46 -10.87
CA PRO A 23 9.49 -2.46 -9.86
C PRO A 23 9.98 -1.07 -9.45
N LEU A 24 10.03 -0.12 -10.40
CA LEU A 24 10.38 1.27 -10.11
C LEU A 24 9.32 1.94 -9.24
N ARG A 25 8.03 1.65 -9.46
CA ARG A 25 6.95 2.20 -8.63
C ARG A 25 7.11 1.77 -7.17
N ASN A 26 7.48 0.50 -6.96
CA ASN A 26 7.76 -0.06 -5.62
C ASN A 26 9.01 0.55 -4.94
N HIS A 27 9.93 1.18 -5.66
CA HIS A 27 11.15 1.81 -5.11
C HIS A 27 11.09 3.35 -5.07
N VAL A 28 10.04 3.93 -5.64
CA VAL A 28 9.92 5.37 -5.83
C VAL A 28 9.50 6.09 -4.55
N GLU A 29 8.90 5.41 -3.55
CA GLU A 29 8.52 6.01 -2.26
C GLU A 29 9.70 6.71 -1.57
N TYR A 30 10.86 6.05 -1.51
CA TYR A 30 12.08 6.63 -0.92
C TYR A 30 12.56 7.87 -1.68
N LEU A 31 12.45 7.86 -3.02
CA LEU A 31 12.87 8.99 -3.85
C LEU A 31 11.91 10.17 -3.73
N LEU A 32 10.59 9.93 -3.74
CA LEU A 32 9.56 10.97 -3.56
C LEU A 32 9.63 11.58 -2.16
N TYR A 33 9.80 10.76 -1.12
CA TYR A 33 9.94 11.22 0.25
C TYR A 33 11.19 12.10 0.42
N ARG A 34 12.33 11.66 -0.11
CA ARG A 34 13.56 12.48 -0.12
C ARG A 34 13.39 13.78 -0.90
N TRP A 35 12.65 13.74 -2.00
CA TRP A 35 12.39 14.93 -2.80
C TRP A 35 11.52 15.94 -2.06
N GLN A 36 10.45 15.47 -1.42
CA GLN A 36 9.58 16.29 -0.58
C GLN A 36 10.37 16.96 0.55
N ILE A 37 11.26 16.22 1.22
CA ILE A 37 12.16 16.78 2.23
C ILE A 37 13.09 17.84 1.63
N ALA A 38 13.70 17.54 0.48
CA ALA A 38 14.62 18.48 -0.18
C ALA A 38 13.93 19.79 -0.62
N ILE A 39 12.64 19.74 -0.97
CA ILE A 39 11.85 20.95 -1.28
C ILE A 39 11.52 21.71 0.01
N LYS A 40 11.06 21.03 1.06
CA LYS A 40 10.70 21.65 2.36
C LYS A 40 11.85 22.32 3.10
N ILE A 41 13.10 21.94 2.81
CA ILE A 41 14.30 22.53 3.42
C ILE A 41 14.72 23.84 2.73
N GLN A 42 14.12 24.20 1.59
CA GLN A 42 14.43 25.45 0.90
C GLN A 42 13.92 26.67 1.69
N ASP A 43 14.70 27.76 1.70
CA ASP A 43 14.40 28.98 2.46
C ASP A 43 13.18 29.74 1.92
N GLU A 44 12.93 29.67 0.60
CA GLU A 44 11.77 30.27 -0.05
C GLU A 44 11.09 29.23 -0.95
N LEU A 45 9.84 28.91 -0.63
CA LEU A 45 8.99 28.04 -1.45
C LEU A 45 8.26 28.89 -2.50
N THR A 46 8.28 28.44 -3.74
CA THR A 46 7.43 29.01 -4.79
C THR A 46 6.05 28.35 -4.78
N GLN A 47 5.06 28.95 -5.44
CA GLN A 47 3.74 28.33 -5.62
C GLN A 47 3.85 26.95 -6.32
N ASP A 48 4.77 26.83 -7.29
CA ASP A 48 5.04 25.56 -7.97
C ASP A 48 5.58 24.50 -7.01
N ASP A 49 6.40 24.89 -6.02
CA ASP A 49 6.93 23.98 -5.00
C ASP A 49 5.84 23.49 -4.04
N GLU A 50 4.88 24.35 -3.68
CA GLU A 50 3.73 23.98 -2.86
C GLU A 50 2.82 22.96 -3.57
N ASP A 51 2.51 23.21 -4.84
CA ASP A 51 1.71 22.32 -5.68
C ASP A 51 2.40 20.96 -5.88
N LEU A 52 3.73 20.97 -6.03
CA LEU A 52 4.55 19.77 -6.10
C LEU A 52 4.51 18.99 -4.78
N ILE A 53 4.68 19.65 -3.64
CA ILE A 53 4.61 19.01 -2.31
C ILE A 53 3.24 18.36 -2.09
N MET A 54 2.14 19.03 -2.44
CA MET A 54 0.79 18.49 -2.29
C MET A 54 0.61 17.21 -3.13
N ASN A 55 1.01 17.23 -4.41
CA ASN A 55 0.94 16.07 -5.29
C ASN A 55 1.82 14.90 -4.80
N LEU A 56 3.04 15.19 -4.35
CA LEU A 56 3.97 14.19 -3.82
C LEU A 56 3.42 13.54 -2.54
N SER A 57 2.80 14.32 -1.67
CA SER A 57 2.22 13.81 -0.42
C SER A 57 1.11 12.80 -0.68
N GLU A 58 0.24 13.07 -1.66
CA GLU A 58 -0.83 12.16 -2.05
C GLU A 58 -0.27 10.83 -2.59
N ILE A 59 0.76 10.89 -3.45
CA ILE A 59 1.38 9.69 -4.03
C ILE A 59 2.05 8.84 -2.96
N VAL A 60 2.83 9.47 -2.07
CA VAL A 60 3.50 8.74 -0.97
C VAL A 60 2.46 8.06 -0.08
N GLU A 61 1.37 8.75 0.27
CA GLU A 61 0.33 8.15 1.11
C GLU A 61 -0.39 6.99 0.41
N GLN A 62 -0.68 7.10 -0.89
CA GLN A 62 -1.29 6.02 -1.67
C GLN A 62 -0.37 4.78 -1.73
N GLU A 63 0.92 4.97 -2.00
CA GLU A 63 1.89 3.87 -2.05
C GLU A 63 2.05 3.21 -0.68
N ARG A 64 2.10 4.01 0.40
CA ARG A 64 2.14 3.50 1.78
C ARG A 64 0.93 2.63 2.12
N GLN A 65 -0.27 3.09 1.77
CA GLN A 65 -1.50 2.32 2.00
C GLN A 65 -1.53 1.02 1.20
N SER A 66 -1.09 1.06 -0.06
CA SER A 66 -0.95 -0.12 -0.92
C SER A 66 0.04 -1.14 -0.32
N PHE A 67 1.20 -0.67 0.14
CA PHE A 67 2.21 -1.52 0.78
C PHE A 67 1.68 -2.18 2.06
N LEU A 68 1.03 -1.40 2.93
CA LEU A 68 0.41 -1.93 4.15
C LEU A 68 -0.70 -2.94 3.85
N ALA A 69 -1.52 -2.70 2.83
CA ALA A 69 -2.57 -3.62 2.41
C ALA A 69 -2.00 -4.96 1.90
N LYS A 70 -0.96 -4.90 1.05
CA LYS A 70 -0.25 -6.11 0.56
C LYS A 70 0.39 -6.88 1.71
N GLY A 71 1.16 -6.20 2.57
CA GLY A 71 1.79 -6.85 3.73
C GLY A 71 0.77 -7.48 4.69
N ARG A 72 -0.39 -6.84 4.86
CA ARG A 72 -1.50 -7.43 5.63
C ARG A 72 -2.06 -8.68 4.99
N GLN A 73 -2.27 -8.67 3.66
CA GLN A 73 -2.74 -9.83 2.93
C GLN A 73 -1.75 -11.01 3.05
N GLU A 74 -0.47 -10.76 2.79
CA GLU A 74 0.59 -11.77 2.93
C GLU A 74 0.64 -12.32 4.37
N MET A 75 0.48 -11.48 5.39
CA MET A 75 0.45 -11.93 6.78
C MET A 75 -0.74 -12.87 7.06
N VAL A 76 -1.93 -12.54 6.56
CA VAL A 76 -3.14 -13.37 6.70
C VAL A 76 -2.96 -14.70 5.98
N GLU A 77 -2.48 -14.67 4.74
CA GLU A 77 -2.20 -15.87 3.93
C GLU A 77 -1.21 -16.79 4.65
N ASN A 78 -0.07 -16.27 5.10
CA ASN A 78 0.95 -17.04 5.81
C ASN A 78 0.42 -17.66 7.11
N LEU A 79 -0.43 -16.95 7.86
CA LEU A 79 -1.03 -17.48 9.08
C LEU A 79 -2.02 -18.61 8.79
N LEU A 80 -2.85 -18.45 7.76
CA LEU A 80 -3.77 -19.48 7.30
C LEU A 80 -3.01 -20.71 6.82
N GLU A 81 -1.95 -20.53 6.03
CA GLU A 81 -1.08 -21.63 5.58
C GLU A 81 -0.46 -22.39 6.76
N ARG A 82 0.08 -21.64 7.73
CA ARG A 82 0.69 -22.23 8.92
C ARG A 82 -0.31 -23.01 9.77
N ARG A 83 -1.56 -22.54 9.85
CA ARG A 83 -2.62 -23.13 10.70
C ARG A 83 -3.32 -24.30 10.05
N PHE A 84 -3.65 -24.17 8.76
CA PHE A 84 -4.59 -25.06 8.07
C PHE A 84 -3.97 -25.76 6.86
N GLY A 85 -2.67 -25.55 6.59
CA GLY A 85 -2.00 -26.08 5.41
C GLY A 85 -2.38 -25.31 4.15
N VAL A 86 -2.34 -25.96 3.00
CA VAL A 86 -2.56 -25.32 1.69
C VAL A 86 -3.88 -24.53 1.65
N ILE A 87 -3.80 -23.28 1.19
CA ILE A 87 -4.96 -22.44 0.90
C ILE A 87 -5.64 -22.97 -0.37
N ASP A 88 -6.78 -23.63 -0.20
CA ASP A 88 -7.65 -24.04 -1.30
C ASP A 88 -8.59 -22.90 -1.72
N GLU A 89 -9.43 -23.13 -2.73
CA GLU A 89 -10.37 -22.12 -3.23
C GLU A 89 -11.34 -21.64 -2.14
N THR A 90 -11.75 -22.53 -1.24
CA THR A 90 -12.66 -22.19 -0.12
C THR A 90 -11.97 -21.24 0.84
N LEU A 91 -10.73 -21.53 1.25
CA LEU A 91 -9.97 -20.67 2.16
C LEU A 91 -9.57 -19.36 1.48
N SER A 92 -9.28 -19.37 0.19
CA SER A 92 -9.03 -18.17 -0.61
C SER A 92 -10.24 -17.21 -0.61
N SER A 93 -11.45 -17.75 -0.69
CA SER A 93 -12.69 -16.96 -0.71
C SER A 93 -12.90 -16.15 0.59
N VAL A 94 -12.47 -16.68 1.75
CA VAL A 94 -12.63 -16.03 3.05
C VAL A 94 -11.53 -15.01 3.38
N ILE A 95 -10.37 -15.06 2.70
CA ILE A 95 -9.28 -14.06 2.86
C ILE A 95 -9.80 -12.65 2.62
N LYS A 96 -10.59 -12.45 1.55
CA LYS A 96 -11.16 -11.12 1.24
C LYS A 96 -11.98 -10.59 2.42
N ARG A 97 -12.75 -11.45 3.08
CA ARG A 97 -13.58 -11.05 4.23
C ARG A 97 -12.71 -10.75 5.45
N LEU A 98 -11.68 -11.56 5.73
CA LEU A 98 -10.70 -11.28 6.78
C LEU A 98 -10.06 -9.90 6.59
N LEU A 99 -9.70 -9.53 5.36
CA LEU A 99 -9.09 -8.24 5.07
C LEU A 99 -10.03 -7.04 5.26
N THR A 100 -11.35 -7.24 5.29
CA THR A 100 -12.31 -6.17 5.66
C THR A 100 -12.39 -5.90 7.16
N LEU A 101 -11.97 -6.86 8.00
CA LEU A 101 -12.01 -6.72 9.46
C LEU A 101 -10.86 -5.84 9.95
N SER A 102 -10.82 -5.54 11.25
CA SER A 102 -9.60 -4.97 11.86
C SER A 102 -8.48 -6.03 11.91
N PRO A 103 -7.19 -5.63 11.97
CA PRO A 103 -6.08 -6.57 12.08
C PRO A 103 -6.24 -7.52 13.28
N LYS A 104 -6.62 -6.97 14.44
CA LYS A 104 -6.84 -7.76 15.66
C LYS A 104 -7.98 -8.77 15.49
N ALA A 105 -9.14 -8.34 14.98
CA ALA A 105 -10.27 -9.26 14.78
C ALA A 105 -9.96 -10.37 13.77
N SER A 106 -9.15 -10.07 12.74
CA SER A 106 -8.69 -11.08 11.78
C SER A 106 -7.79 -12.11 12.48
N LEU A 107 -6.82 -11.64 13.28
CA LEU A 107 -5.90 -12.50 14.03
C LEU A 107 -6.65 -13.38 15.03
N ASP A 108 -7.52 -12.79 15.84
CA ASP A 108 -8.31 -13.51 16.84
C ASP A 108 -9.12 -14.62 16.16
N LEU A 109 -9.82 -14.34 15.04
CA LEU A 109 -10.56 -15.37 14.31
C LEU A 109 -9.69 -16.50 13.76
N ILE A 110 -8.52 -16.19 13.18
CA ILE A 110 -7.62 -17.21 12.61
C ILE A 110 -7.03 -18.11 13.70
N LEU A 111 -6.70 -17.53 14.86
CA LEU A 111 -6.08 -18.25 15.97
C LEU A 111 -7.09 -19.04 16.81
N ASP A 112 -8.30 -18.51 16.98
CA ASP A 112 -9.29 -19.08 17.89
C ASP A 112 -10.24 -20.07 17.21
N CYS A 113 -10.41 -19.99 15.88
CA CYS A 113 -11.33 -20.88 15.15
C CYS A 113 -10.61 -22.08 14.53
N SER A 114 -11.35 -23.19 14.39
CA SER A 114 -10.99 -24.23 13.43
C SER A 114 -11.15 -23.74 11.98
N ARG A 115 -10.65 -24.50 11.01
CA ARG A 115 -10.81 -24.20 9.58
C ARG A 115 -12.29 -24.11 9.21
N GLU A 116 -13.08 -25.09 9.63
CA GLU A 116 -14.51 -25.21 9.31
C GLU A 116 -15.31 -24.08 9.96
N GLU A 117 -15.00 -23.74 11.21
CA GLU A 117 -15.64 -22.63 11.92
C GLU A 117 -15.31 -21.29 11.27
N LEU A 118 -14.06 -21.08 10.87
CA LEU A 118 -13.62 -19.86 10.18
C LEU A 118 -14.36 -19.69 8.85
N ILE A 119 -14.46 -20.78 8.06
CA ILE A 119 -15.19 -20.80 6.80
C ILE A 119 -16.67 -20.51 7.05
N ALA A 120 -17.32 -21.22 7.98
CA ALA A 120 -18.74 -21.03 8.28
C ALA A 120 -19.06 -19.59 8.71
N LYS A 121 -18.20 -18.97 9.52
CA LYS A 121 -18.39 -17.57 9.98
C LYS A 121 -18.24 -16.54 8.87
N LEU A 122 -17.46 -16.83 7.82
CA LEU A 122 -17.08 -15.86 6.79
C LEU A 122 -17.68 -16.15 5.40
N SER A 123 -18.40 -17.26 5.24
CA SER A 123 -19.07 -17.69 4.00
C SER A 123 -20.43 -17.00 3.74
N HIS A 124 -20.84 -16.03 4.56
CA HIS A 124 -22.11 -15.30 4.47
C HIS A 124 -21.89 -13.82 4.14
#